data_AF-A0A1F5TPS9-F1
#
_entry.id   AF-A0A1F5TPS9-F1
#
_cell.length_a   1.000
_cell.length_b   1.000
_cell.length_c   1.000
_cell.angle_alpha   90.00
_cell.angle_beta   90.00
_cell.angle_gamma   90.00
#
_symmetry.space_group_name_H-M   'P 1'
#
loop_
_entity.id
_entity.type
_entity.pdbx_description
1 polymer ?
#
loop_
_entity_poly.entity_id
_entity_poly.type
_entity_poly.pdbx_seq_one_letter_code
_entity_poly.pdbx_strand_id
1 'polypeptide(L)'
;MAKNVDKNNIINQALDNSVGGLLVDSIAEDGAYILTPRTGSFDEIQYLAHNIFTGAPPQDKQDVAEEYPKIEIQNGTWVNGLGQQTATDLEKYGFDILSVNNAAKQSYEQTTIFDLTYGEKMKSLTILKERLDASIHYGLPDWLIAELQTRAVGEQNLVQPDFIIILGQTADVTKSGTVNEEQ
;
A
#
# COMPACT_ATOMS: atom_id res chain seq x y z
N MET A 1 24.01 22.44 -18.44
CA MET A 1 22.58 22.10 -18.28
C MET A 1 22.28 22.00 -16.78
N ALA A 2 21.05 22.28 -16.33
CA ALA A 2 20.61 22.46 -14.92
C ALA A 2 20.77 23.87 -14.31
N LYS A 3 20.14 24.90 -14.90
CA LYS A 3 20.04 26.23 -14.26
C LYS A 3 18.67 26.58 -13.67
N ASN A 4 17.66 25.71 -13.77
CA ASN A 4 16.31 25.92 -13.23
C ASN A 4 15.64 24.56 -12.92
N VAL A 5 16.15 23.81 -11.94
CA VAL A 5 15.41 22.67 -11.38
C VAL A 5 14.55 23.21 -10.25
N ASP A 6 13.23 23.04 -10.36
CA ASP A 6 12.31 23.33 -9.27
C ASP A 6 12.52 22.28 -8.17
N LYS A 7 13.16 22.70 -7.07
CA LYS A 7 13.52 21.82 -5.96
C LYS A 7 12.29 21.24 -5.24
N ASN A 8 11.13 21.86 -5.39
CA ASN A 8 9.88 21.37 -4.79
C ASN A 8 9.30 20.16 -5.55
N ASN A 9 9.78 19.89 -6.77
CA ASN A 9 9.30 18.79 -7.63
C ASN A 9 10.33 17.66 -7.79
N ILE A 10 11.26 17.52 -6.83
CA ILE A 10 12.21 16.41 -6.82
C ILE A 10 11.55 15.22 -6.12
N ILE A 11 11.36 14.12 -6.86
CA ILE A 11 10.90 12.85 -6.30
C ILE A 11 12.13 12.09 -5.79
N ASN A 12 12.13 11.75 -4.51
CA ASN A 12 13.14 10.91 -3.90
C ASN A 12 12.51 9.59 -3.51
N GLN A 13 12.87 8.52 -4.23
CA GLN A 13 12.39 7.17 -3.98
C GLN A 13 13.59 6.24 -3.79
N ALA A 14 13.70 5.66 -2.59
CA ALA A 14 14.66 4.62 -2.32
C ALA A 14 14.08 3.25 -2.73
N LEU A 15 14.96 2.38 -3.24
CA LEU A 15 14.70 0.95 -3.28
C LEU A 15 15.35 0.38 -2.02
N ASP A 16 14.52 -0.03 -1.05
CA ASP A 16 14.97 -0.49 0.27
C ASP A 16 14.21 -1.74 0.74
N ASN A 17 14.63 -2.24 1.90
CA ASN A 17 14.10 -3.41 2.60
C ASN A 17 13.29 -3.05 3.86
N SER A 18 12.78 -1.82 3.94
CA SER A 18 11.95 -1.38 5.06
C SER A 18 10.56 -2.05 5.05
N VAL A 19 9.73 -1.77 6.06
CA VAL A 19 8.34 -2.24 6.12
C VAL A 19 7.55 -1.56 4.99
N GLY A 20 7.38 -2.27 3.87
CA GLY A 20 6.80 -1.71 2.63
C GLY A 20 7.83 -1.43 1.52
N GLY A 21 9.11 -1.74 1.74
CA GLY A 21 10.16 -1.69 0.73
C GLY A 21 10.01 -2.78 -0.33
N LEU A 22 10.54 -2.51 -1.53
CA LEU A 22 10.49 -3.41 -2.70
C LEU A 22 11.53 -4.53 -2.65
N LEU A 23 12.44 -4.49 -1.68
CA LEU A 23 13.56 -5.41 -1.55
C LEU A 23 13.46 -6.22 -0.25
N VAL A 24 14.11 -7.38 -0.24
CA VAL A 24 14.33 -8.21 0.94
C VAL A 24 15.76 -8.68 1.00
N ASP A 25 16.19 -8.98 2.22
CA ASP A 25 17.51 -9.50 2.53
C ASP A 25 17.67 -10.93 2.01
N SER A 26 18.81 -11.22 1.38
CA SER A 26 19.16 -12.56 0.92
C SER A 26 20.66 -12.81 1.01
N ILE A 27 21.05 -14.08 0.94
CA ILE A 27 22.45 -14.51 0.96
C ILE A 27 22.70 -15.27 -0.35
N ALA A 28 23.65 -14.79 -1.14
CA ALA A 28 24.07 -15.44 -2.38
C ALA A 28 24.78 -16.78 -2.10
N GLU A 29 24.92 -17.63 -3.12
CA GLU A 29 25.57 -18.95 -2.98
C GLU A 29 27.02 -18.87 -2.45
N ASP A 30 27.69 -17.74 -2.68
CA ASP A 30 29.04 -17.46 -2.20
C ASP A 30 29.10 -16.86 -0.78
N GLY A 31 27.94 -16.69 -0.13
CA GLY A 31 27.81 -16.14 1.23
C GLY A 31 27.71 -14.61 1.28
N ALA A 32 27.65 -13.90 0.15
CA ALA A 32 27.50 -12.45 0.15
C ALA A 32 26.06 -12.03 0.54
N TYR A 33 25.95 -11.00 1.38
CA TYR A 33 24.66 -10.36 1.67
C TYR A 33 24.24 -9.51 0.46
N ILE A 34 23.04 -9.77 -0.05
CA ILE A 34 22.46 -9.10 -1.20
C ILE A 34 21.02 -8.67 -0.88
N LEU A 35 20.53 -7.68 -1.64
CA LEU A 35 19.11 -7.35 -1.67
C LEU A 35 18.50 -7.92 -2.94
N THR A 36 17.40 -8.64 -2.80
CA THR A 36 16.64 -9.22 -3.91
C THR A 36 15.23 -8.63 -3.94
N PRO A 37 14.57 -8.56 -5.11
CA PRO A 37 13.18 -8.15 -5.17
C PRO A 37 12.31 -9.03 -4.27
N ARG A 38 11.40 -8.41 -3.51
CA ARG A 38 10.56 -9.13 -2.53
C ARG A 38 9.65 -10.20 -3.16
N THR A 39 9.24 -10.00 -4.41
CA THR A 39 8.37 -10.92 -5.15
C THR A 39 9.15 -12.02 -5.88
N GLY A 40 10.48 -11.97 -5.86
CA GLY A 40 11.34 -12.81 -6.71
C GLY A 40 11.41 -12.37 -8.17
N SER A 41 10.64 -11.36 -8.59
CA SER A 41 10.69 -10.74 -9.91
C SER A 41 10.90 -9.22 -9.82
N PHE A 42 11.26 -8.57 -10.91
CA PHE A 42 11.46 -7.11 -10.94
C PHE A 42 10.17 -6.33 -11.22
N ASP A 43 9.01 -6.99 -11.29
CA ASP A 43 7.77 -6.39 -11.82
C ASP A 43 7.31 -5.18 -10.99
N GLU A 44 7.39 -5.24 -9.66
CA GLU A 44 7.05 -4.11 -8.78
C GLU A 44 8.03 -2.93 -8.94
N ILE A 45 9.32 -3.23 -9.11
CA ILE A 45 10.36 -2.21 -9.31
C ILE A 45 10.18 -1.54 -10.68
N GLN A 46 9.86 -2.33 -11.71
CA GLN A 46 9.52 -1.83 -13.03
C GLN A 46 8.26 -0.97 -12.99
N TYR A 47 7.22 -1.42 -12.27
CA TYR A 47 5.99 -0.64 -12.08
C TYR A 47 6.29 0.71 -11.44
N LEU A 48 7.06 0.73 -10.35
CA LEU A 48 7.51 1.97 -9.72
C LEU A 48 8.22 2.87 -10.73
N ALA A 49 9.24 2.36 -11.43
CA ALA A 49 10.02 3.14 -12.40
C ALA A 49 9.16 3.72 -13.55
N HIS A 50 8.18 2.95 -14.03
CA HIS A 50 7.24 3.41 -15.06
C HIS A 50 6.28 4.48 -14.58
N ASN A 51 5.92 4.44 -13.30
CA ASN A 51 4.86 5.29 -12.76
C ASN A 51 5.35 6.38 -11.80
N ILE A 52 6.64 6.45 -11.49
CA ILE A 52 7.20 7.41 -10.53
C ILE A 52 6.95 8.87 -10.93
N PHE A 53 6.85 9.16 -12.24
CA PHE A 53 6.56 10.51 -12.74
C PHE A 53 5.06 10.77 -13.01
N THR A 54 4.19 9.80 -12.70
CA THR A 54 2.74 10.00 -12.73
C THR A 54 2.31 10.61 -11.39
N GLY A 55 1.76 11.83 -11.43
CA GLY A 55 1.37 12.55 -10.22
C GLY A 55 -0.14 12.46 -9.96
N ALA A 56 -0.52 12.46 -8.69
CA ALA A 56 -1.90 12.73 -8.28
C ALA A 56 -2.28 14.21 -8.54
N PRO A 57 -3.58 14.51 -8.73
CA PRO A 57 -4.07 15.88 -8.82
C PRO A 57 -3.58 16.74 -7.64
N PRO A 58 -3.18 18.01 -7.87
CA PRO A 58 -2.67 18.87 -6.78
C PRO A 58 -3.65 19.07 -5.63
N GLN A 59 -4.95 19.14 -5.93
CA GLN A 59 -6.00 19.28 -4.92
C GLN A 59 -6.06 18.05 -4.03
N ASP A 60 -6.07 16.85 -4.61
CA ASP A 60 -6.08 15.60 -3.85
C ASP A 60 -4.85 15.51 -2.92
N LYS A 61 -3.66 15.88 -3.42
CA LYS A 61 -2.45 15.93 -2.58
C LYS A 61 -2.58 16.90 -1.41
N GLN A 62 -3.18 18.06 -1.64
CA GLN A 62 -3.43 19.04 -0.57
C GLN A 62 -4.41 18.48 0.45
N ASP A 63 -5.50 17.86 0.00
CA ASP A 63 -6.52 17.29 0.87
C ASP A 63 -5.98 16.15 1.73
N VAL A 64 -5.15 15.26 1.17
CA VAL A 64 -4.43 14.23 1.94
C VAL A 64 -3.45 14.86 2.93
N ALA A 65 -2.69 15.89 2.52
CA ALA A 65 -1.73 16.56 3.40
C ALA A 65 -2.40 17.29 4.58
N GLU A 66 -3.61 17.82 4.40
CA GLU A 66 -4.40 18.47 5.45
C GLU A 66 -4.88 17.49 6.53
N GLU A 67 -5.22 16.26 6.14
CA GLU A 67 -5.75 15.24 7.08
C GLU A 67 -4.67 14.28 7.60
N TYR A 68 -3.50 14.23 6.94
CA TYR A 68 -2.37 13.33 7.24
C TYR A 68 -2.83 11.89 7.62
N PRO A 69 -3.56 11.20 6.73
CA PRO A 69 -4.10 9.87 6.99
C PRO A 69 -3.01 8.79 6.98
N LYS A 70 -3.06 7.91 7.97
CA LYS A 70 -2.22 6.73 8.11
C LYS A 70 -2.95 5.49 7.63
N ILE A 71 -2.34 4.75 6.71
CA ILE A 71 -2.99 3.65 6.02
C ILE A 71 -2.28 2.33 6.31
N GLU A 72 -3.07 1.32 6.62
CA GLU A 72 -2.65 -0.08 6.52
C GLU A 72 -3.29 -0.72 5.29
N ILE A 73 -2.49 -1.42 4.49
CA ILE A 73 -2.95 -2.17 3.32
C ILE A 73 -2.81 -3.67 3.59
N GLN A 74 -3.89 -4.40 3.36
CA GLN A 74 -3.92 -5.85 3.40
C GLN A 74 -4.34 -6.41 2.04
N ASN A 75 -3.47 -7.21 1.41
CA ASN A 75 -3.79 -7.91 0.17
C ASN A 75 -4.76 -9.06 0.46
N GLY A 76 -6.04 -8.84 0.17
CA GLY A 76 -7.10 -9.84 0.25
C GLY A 76 -7.25 -10.68 -1.02
N THR A 77 -6.24 -10.70 -1.89
CA THR A 77 -6.25 -11.45 -3.15
C THR A 77 -5.05 -12.41 -3.23
N TRP A 78 -5.06 -13.27 -4.26
CA TRP A 78 -3.92 -14.10 -4.67
C TRP A 78 -2.98 -13.41 -5.66
N VAL A 79 -3.27 -12.16 -6.02
CA VAL A 79 -2.43 -11.39 -6.94
C VAL A 79 -1.19 -10.92 -6.18
N ASN A 80 -0.05 -11.54 -6.50
CA ASN A 80 1.23 -11.17 -5.92
C ASN A 80 1.58 -9.72 -6.27
N GLY A 81 1.99 -8.95 -5.27
CA GLY A 81 2.40 -7.56 -5.42
C GLY A 81 1.29 -6.51 -5.54
N LEU A 82 0.02 -6.91 -5.59
CA LEU A 82 -1.11 -5.97 -5.63
C LEU A 82 -1.11 -4.98 -4.46
N GLY A 83 -0.78 -5.45 -3.25
CA GLY A 83 -0.68 -4.60 -2.06
C GLY A 83 0.37 -3.50 -2.22
N GLN A 84 1.54 -3.85 -2.73
CA GLN A 84 2.66 -2.93 -2.87
C GLN A 84 2.45 -1.96 -4.04
N GLN A 85 1.92 -2.46 -5.16
CA GLN A 85 1.50 -1.63 -6.28
C GLN A 85 0.51 -0.56 -5.82
N THR A 86 -0.49 -0.97 -5.03
CA THR A 86 -1.48 -0.07 -4.44
C THR A 86 -0.82 0.94 -3.49
N ALA A 87 0.12 0.50 -2.64
CA ALA A 87 0.88 1.40 -1.76
C ALA A 87 1.60 2.49 -2.55
N THR A 88 2.38 2.10 -3.57
CA THR A 88 3.07 3.04 -4.47
C THR A 88 2.12 4.00 -5.17
N ASP A 89 0.93 3.55 -5.54
CA ASP A 89 -0.07 4.42 -6.15
C ASP A 89 -0.67 5.42 -5.16
N LEU A 90 -0.90 5.01 -3.91
CA LEU A 90 -1.41 5.89 -2.85
C LEU A 90 -0.34 6.87 -2.34
N GLU A 91 0.92 6.48 -2.25
CA GLU A 91 2.03 7.37 -1.89
C GLU A 91 2.12 8.59 -2.82
N LYS A 92 1.74 8.45 -4.10
CA LYS A 92 1.67 9.58 -5.05
C LYS A 92 0.67 10.65 -4.63
N TYR A 93 -0.36 10.30 -3.86
CA TYR A 93 -1.34 11.22 -3.29
C TYR A 93 -0.87 11.83 -1.96
N GLY A 94 0.23 11.34 -1.39
CA GLY A 94 0.77 11.79 -0.10
C GLY A 94 0.23 11.00 1.10
N PHE A 95 -0.39 9.84 0.88
CA PHE A 95 -0.82 8.97 1.96
C PHE A 95 0.38 8.40 2.72
N ASP A 96 0.28 8.31 4.05
CA ASP A 96 1.30 7.70 4.91
C ASP A 96 1.02 6.20 5.06
N ILE A 97 1.77 5.35 4.36
CA ILE A 97 1.56 3.90 4.39
C ILE A 97 2.34 3.31 5.58
N LEU A 98 1.60 2.89 6.61
CA LEU A 98 2.19 2.28 7.82
C LEU A 98 2.68 0.86 7.57
N SER A 99 1.92 0.08 6.79
CA SER A 99 2.29 -1.30 6.48
C SER A 99 1.52 -1.87 5.28
N VAL A 100 2.14 -2.87 4.64
CA VAL A 100 1.56 -3.67 3.56
C VAL A 100 1.71 -5.14 3.92
N ASN A 101 0.60 -5.84 4.10
CA ASN A 101 0.55 -7.24 4.53
C ASN A 101 -0.41 -8.06 3.66
N ASN A 102 -0.46 -9.38 3.84
CA ASN A 102 -1.56 -10.20 3.31
C ASN A 102 -2.70 -10.23 4.33
N ALA A 103 -3.94 -10.20 3.84
CA ALA A 103 -5.10 -10.40 4.71
C ALA A 103 -5.20 -11.87 5.14
N ALA A 104 -5.83 -12.14 6.28
CA ALA A 104 -6.06 -13.50 6.77
C ALA A 104 -6.84 -14.39 5.79
N LYS A 105 -7.64 -13.78 4.91
CA LYS A 105 -8.37 -14.45 3.83
C LYS A 105 -8.06 -13.74 2.50
N GLN A 106 -7.72 -14.51 1.46
CA GLN A 106 -7.26 -13.97 0.16
C GLN A 106 -8.27 -14.14 -0.99
N SER A 107 -9.56 -14.27 -0.66
CA SER A 107 -10.64 -14.44 -1.65
C SER A 107 -11.59 -13.23 -1.68
N TYR A 108 -11.08 -12.01 -1.50
CA TYR A 108 -11.89 -10.80 -1.56
C TYR A 108 -12.09 -10.39 -3.03
N GLU A 109 -13.35 -10.23 -3.42
CA GLU A 109 -13.71 -9.70 -4.74
C GLU A 109 -13.73 -8.16 -4.71
N GLN A 110 -14.35 -7.59 -3.67
CA GLN A 110 -14.47 -6.15 -3.49
C GLN A 110 -13.43 -5.59 -2.53
N THR A 111 -12.79 -4.49 -2.92
CA THR A 111 -11.94 -3.71 -2.00
C THR A 111 -12.78 -3.07 -0.90
N THR A 112 -12.33 -3.20 0.34
CA THR A 112 -13.04 -2.71 1.52
C THR A 112 -12.14 -1.78 2.33
N ILE A 113 -12.65 -0.60 2.67
CA ILE A 113 -12.00 0.36 3.55
C ILE A 113 -12.73 0.33 4.89
N PHE A 114 -11.98 0.02 5.95
CA PHE A 114 -12.43 0.24 7.32
C PHE A 114 -11.95 1.60 7.80
N ASP A 115 -12.89 2.48 8.13
CA ASP A 115 -12.61 3.81 8.66
C ASP A 115 -12.61 3.79 10.19
N LEU A 116 -11.42 3.88 10.77
CA LEU A 116 -11.20 3.91 12.22
C LEU A 116 -11.28 5.34 12.78
N THR A 117 -11.36 6.35 11.91
CA THR A 117 -11.54 7.76 12.27
C THR A 117 -13.02 8.14 12.43
N TYR A 118 -13.94 7.23 12.07
CA TYR A 118 -15.38 7.47 12.13
C TYR A 118 -15.83 8.72 11.35
N GLY A 119 -15.22 8.95 10.18
CA GLY A 119 -15.54 10.07 9.31
C GLY A 119 -14.85 11.39 9.68
N GLU A 120 -13.79 11.38 10.48
CA GLU A 120 -13.00 12.60 10.73
C GLU A 120 -12.09 12.97 9.54
N LYS A 121 -11.72 11.99 8.70
CA LYS A 121 -10.84 12.18 7.52
C LYS A 121 -11.56 11.97 6.19
N MET A 122 -12.67 12.69 5.99
CA MET A 122 -13.59 12.47 4.87
C MET A 122 -12.99 12.76 3.49
N LYS A 123 -12.07 13.72 3.36
CA LYS A 123 -11.48 14.05 2.05
C LYS A 123 -10.60 12.90 1.57
N SER A 124 -9.74 12.41 2.45
CA SER A 124 -8.90 11.23 2.26
C SER A 124 -9.72 9.98 1.97
N LEU A 125 -10.79 9.75 2.75
CA LEU A 125 -11.69 8.62 2.55
C LEU A 125 -12.37 8.65 1.18
N THR A 126 -12.75 9.84 0.69
CA THR A 126 -13.37 10.01 -0.63
C THR A 126 -12.38 9.65 -1.74
N ILE A 127 -11.14 10.16 -1.65
CA ILE A 127 -10.07 9.83 -2.59
C ILE A 127 -9.82 8.31 -2.61
N LEU A 128 -9.65 7.68 -1.45
CA LEU A 128 -9.42 6.24 -1.35
C LEU A 128 -10.56 5.43 -1.97
N LYS A 129 -11.81 5.80 -1.67
CA LYS A 129 -13.00 5.15 -2.22
C LYS A 129 -13.03 5.20 -3.74
N GLU A 130 -12.81 6.38 -4.31
CA GLU A 130 -12.88 6.59 -5.77
C GLU A 130 -11.72 5.89 -6.50
N ARG A 131 -10.52 5.91 -5.92
CA ARG A 131 -9.33 5.31 -6.53
C ARG A 131 -9.33 3.79 -6.50
N LEU A 132 -9.90 3.20 -5.46
CA LEU A 132 -9.87 1.75 -5.25
C LEU A 132 -11.20 1.07 -5.57
N ASP A 133 -12.21 1.83 -6.01
CA ASP A 133 -13.59 1.37 -6.15
C ASP A 133 -14.05 0.62 -4.89
N ALA A 134 -13.87 1.23 -3.72
CA ALA A 134 -13.99 0.52 -2.45
C ALA A 134 -15.34 0.72 -1.74
N SER A 135 -15.74 -0.30 -0.97
CA SER A 135 -16.84 -0.18 0.00
C SER A 135 -16.33 0.30 1.35
N ILE A 136 -17.06 1.21 2.00
CA ILE A 136 -16.67 1.81 3.29
C ILE A 136 -17.42 1.14 4.43
N HIS A 137 -16.70 0.80 5.49
CA HIS A 137 -17.24 0.25 6.73
C HIS A 137 -16.68 1.03 7.94
N TYR A 138 -17.57 1.47 8.82
CA TYR A 138 -17.20 2.15 10.08
C TYR A 138 -17.09 1.17 11.27
N GLY A 139 -17.52 -0.08 11.08
CA GLY A 139 -17.42 -1.15 12.07
C GLY A 139 -16.36 -2.15 11.68
N LEU A 140 -15.54 -2.57 12.65
CA LEU A 140 -14.56 -3.64 12.46
C LEU A 140 -15.20 -5.00 12.76
N PRO A 141 -15.00 -6.02 11.91
CA PRO A 141 -15.42 -7.37 12.21
C PRO A 141 -14.55 -7.99 13.32
N ASP A 142 -15.11 -8.91 14.10
CA ASP A 142 -14.45 -9.51 15.27
C ASP A 142 -13.07 -10.10 14.98
N TRP A 143 -12.90 -10.72 13.81
CA TRP A 143 -11.61 -11.31 13.41
C TRP A 143 -10.52 -10.26 13.23
N LEU A 144 -10.86 -9.07 12.70
CA LEU A 144 -9.91 -7.98 12.49
C LEU A 144 -9.57 -7.31 13.82
N ILE A 145 -10.54 -7.21 14.73
CA ILE A 145 -10.30 -6.77 16.11
C ILE A 145 -9.31 -7.71 16.81
N ALA A 146 -9.52 -9.03 16.70
CA ALA A 146 -8.63 -10.02 17.30
C ALA A 146 -7.21 -9.96 16.72
N GLU A 147 -7.08 -9.71 15.41
CA GLU A 147 -5.79 -9.50 14.76
C GLU A 147 -5.05 -8.27 15.29
N LEU A 148 -5.74 -7.12 15.36
CA LEU A 148 -5.20 -5.87 15.90
C LEU A 148 -4.78 -6.04 17.37
N GLN A 149 -5.59 -6.74 18.17
CA GLN A 149 -5.26 -7.04 19.57
C GLN A 149 -4.01 -7.92 19.69
N THR A 150 -3.87 -8.93 18.82
CA THR A 150 -2.71 -9.82 18.82
C THR A 150 -1.43 -9.05 18.50
N ARG A 151 -1.49 -8.13 17.53
CA ARG A 151 -0.38 -7.22 17.20
C ARG A 151 -0.03 -6.29 18.37
N ALA A 152 -1.03 -5.88 19.15
CA ALA A 152 -0.82 -5.07 20.34
C ALA A 152 -0.14 -5.76 21.53
N VAL A 153 -0.01 -7.09 21.50
CA VAL A 153 0.66 -7.80 22.59
C VAL A 153 2.18 -7.62 22.48
N GLY A 154 2.74 -6.80 23.37
CA GLY A 154 4.20 -6.65 23.54
C GLY A 154 4.83 -5.50 22.77
N GLU A 155 4.07 -4.78 21.95
CA GLU A 155 4.55 -3.59 21.24
C GLU A 155 4.33 -2.31 22.03
N GLN A 156 5.42 -1.59 22.31
CA GLN A 156 5.39 -0.35 23.10
C GLN A 156 5.01 0.89 22.27
N ASN A 157 5.09 0.82 20.94
CA ASN A 157 4.95 1.97 20.03
C ASN A 157 4.06 1.64 18.81
N LEU A 158 2.90 1.03 19.04
CA LEU A 158 1.97 0.81 17.94
C LEU A 158 1.37 2.12 17.44
N VAL A 159 1.56 2.37 16.15
CA VAL A 159 0.86 3.44 15.46
C VAL A 159 -0.41 2.85 14.88
N GLN A 160 -1.56 3.29 15.38
CA GLN A 160 -2.86 2.88 14.85
C GLN A 160 -3.08 3.53 13.46
N PRO A 161 -3.51 2.75 12.45
CA PRO A 161 -3.94 3.31 11.18
C PRO A 161 -5.27 4.05 11.33
N ASP A 162 -5.46 5.10 10.53
CA ASP A 162 -6.75 5.77 10.34
C ASP A 162 -7.66 4.93 9.42
N PHE A 163 -7.06 4.27 8.44
CA PHE A 163 -7.75 3.41 7.48
C PHE A 163 -7.08 2.04 7.37
N ILE A 164 -7.86 0.97 7.44
CA ILE A 164 -7.42 -0.38 7.07
C ILE A 164 -8.08 -0.73 5.74
N ILE A 165 -7.27 -1.00 4.71
CA ILE A 165 -7.74 -1.30 3.37
C ILE A 165 -7.50 -2.78 3.09
N ILE A 166 -8.57 -3.56 2.88
CA ILE A 166 -8.48 -4.92 2.37
C ILE A 166 -8.74 -4.89 0.87
N LEU A 167 -7.70 -5.17 0.09
CA LEU A 167 -7.78 -5.19 -1.37
C LEU A 167 -8.56 -6.41 -1.85
N GLY A 168 -9.52 -6.17 -2.74
CA GLY A 168 -10.18 -7.22 -3.52
C GLY A 168 -9.68 -7.23 -4.97
N GLN A 169 -10.14 -8.20 -5.76
CA GLN A 169 -9.82 -8.29 -7.19
C GLN A 169 -10.16 -7.01 -7.98
N THR A 170 -11.14 -6.25 -7.51
CA THR A 170 -11.50 -4.91 -8.05
C THR A 170 -10.34 -3.90 -8.02
N ALA A 171 -9.37 -4.04 -7.13
CA ALA A 171 -8.17 -3.19 -7.11
C ALA A 171 -7.11 -3.58 -8.16
N ASP A 172 -7.20 -4.76 -8.79
CA ASP A 172 -6.29 -5.17 -9.87
C ASP A 172 -6.69 -4.50 -11.19
N VAL A 173 -6.32 -3.23 -11.32
CA VAL A 173 -6.58 -2.39 -12.51
C VAL A 173 -5.95 -2.98 -13.79
N THR A 174 -4.95 -3.85 -13.65
CA THR A 174 -4.24 -4.50 -14.76
C THR A 174 -4.88 -5.80 -15.23
N LYS A 175 -5.86 -6.35 -14.49
CA LYS A 175 -6.42 -7.69 -14.70
C LYS A 175 -5.33 -8.76 -14.81
N SER A 176 -4.26 -8.60 -14.03
CA SER A 176 -3.14 -9.55 -13.95
C SER A 176 -3.54 -10.88 -13.29
N GLY A 177 -4.70 -10.94 -12.63
CA GLY A 177 -5.31 -12.12 -12.07
C GLY A 177 -5.76 -13.21 -13.07
N THR A 178 -4.93 -13.60 -14.04
CA THR A 178 -5.02 -14.97 -14.53
C THR A 178 -4.54 -15.87 -13.40
N VAL A 179 -5.47 -16.66 -12.86
CA VAL A 179 -5.20 -17.78 -11.94
C VAL A 179 -3.93 -18.50 -12.41
N ASN A 180 -2.94 -18.66 -11.52
CA ASN A 180 -1.86 -19.59 -11.78
C ASN A 180 -2.51 -20.98 -11.92
N GLU A 181 -2.76 -21.42 -13.15
CA GLU A 181 -3.05 -22.82 -13.41
C GLU A 181 -1.78 -23.58 -13.05
N GLU A 182 -1.84 -24.32 -11.95
CA GLU A 182 -0.83 -25.33 -11.63
C GLU A 182 -0.71 -26.27 -12.84
N GLN A 183 0.45 -26.24 -13.52
CA GLN A 183 0.84 -27.26 -14.49
C GLN A 183 1.43 -28.48 -13.79
#